data_AF-D4N6W5-F1
#
_entry.id   AF-D4N6W5-F1
#
_cell.length_a   1.000
_cell.length_b   1.000
_cell.length_c   1.000
_cell.angle_alpha   90.00
_cell.angle_beta   90.00
_cell.angle_gamma   90.00
#
_symmetry.space_group_name_H-M   'P 1'
#
loop_
_entity.id
_entity.type
_entity.pdbx_description
1 polymer ?
#
loop_
_entity_poly.entity_id
_entity_poly.type
_entity_poly.pdbx_seq_one_letter_code
_entity_poly.pdbx_strand_id
1 'polypeptide(L)'
;MNKPIVYLGPTLRREEAVKILDADYRDPAKKGDFLMLSQDSDEKKYVGFIDGVFLHDYPPPPIEVYHLAARKNIELIGASSLGALRAVELEKFGMKGIGKIFQLFKNGVINADDEVAVTFVRGSNILQSEAMIDIRFNLFLAYKKGIITNETKKGCAKIAKSIYFPFRNYDDLINLTQQKFPSIHDELENFRRYILKNRDSLKARDAVKLLKYLKTVSE
;
A
#
# COMPACT_ATOMS: atom_id res chain seq x y z
N MET A 1 -11.90 -11.09 -24.35
CA MET A 1 -11.93 -9.94 -23.41
C MET A 1 -10.49 -9.53 -23.14
N ASN A 2 -10.18 -8.24 -23.13
CA ASN A 2 -8.83 -7.79 -22.79
C ASN A 2 -8.54 -8.05 -21.32
N LYS A 3 -7.36 -8.61 -21.03
CA LYS A 3 -6.90 -8.84 -19.67
C LYS A 3 -6.85 -7.50 -18.90
N PRO A 4 -7.28 -7.44 -17.63
CA PRO A 4 -7.10 -6.27 -16.81
C PRO A 4 -5.62 -5.86 -16.74
N ILE A 5 -5.35 -4.57 -16.66
CA ILE A 5 -4.00 -4.03 -16.50
C ILE A 5 -3.81 -3.70 -15.03
N VAL A 6 -2.73 -4.17 -14.39
CA VAL A 6 -2.50 -3.93 -12.96
C VAL A 6 -1.09 -3.39 -12.73
N TYR A 7 -1.00 -2.18 -12.18
CA TYR A 7 0.25 -1.57 -11.73
C TYR A 7 0.57 -2.04 -10.32
N LEU A 8 1.58 -2.91 -10.20
CA LEU A 8 1.96 -3.61 -8.98
C LEU A 8 3.48 -3.68 -8.85
N GLY A 9 4.00 -3.44 -7.65
CA GLY A 9 5.38 -3.73 -7.30
C GLY A 9 5.50 -4.27 -5.89
N PRO A 10 6.12 -3.54 -4.95
CA PRO A 10 6.55 -4.11 -3.68
C PRO A 10 5.39 -4.43 -2.72
N THR A 11 4.16 -3.97 -2.99
CA THR A 11 3.01 -4.21 -2.11
C THR A 11 2.59 -5.69 -2.06
N LEU A 12 2.70 -6.42 -3.18
CA LEU A 12 2.36 -7.84 -3.27
C LEU A 12 3.22 -8.47 -4.36
N ARG A 13 3.80 -9.64 -4.09
CA ARG A 13 4.63 -10.32 -5.08
C ARG A 13 3.82 -10.74 -6.30
N ARG A 14 4.41 -10.60 -7.49
CA ARG A 14 3.73 -10.92 -8.76
C ARG A 14 3.30 -12.39 -8.80
N GLU A 15 4.08 -13.30 -8.25
CA GLU A 15 3.78 -14.73 -8.18
C GLU A 15 2.55 -15.04 -7.32
N GLU A 16 2.25 -14.18 -6.33
CA GLU A 16 1.05 -14.29 -5.50
C GLU A 16 -0.16 -13.66 -6.20
N ALA A 17 0.06 -12.55 -6.91
CA ALA A 17 -0.97 -11.86 -7.65
C ALA A 17 -1.55 -12.69 -8.82
N VAL A 18 -0.68 -13.32 -9.63
CA VAL A 18 -1.07 -14.13 -10.79
C VAL A 18 -1.93 -15.33 -10.40
N LYS A 19 -1.78 -15.87 -9.17
CA LYS A 19 -2.64 -16.94 -8.64
C LYS A 19 -4.08 -16.49 -8.42
N ILE A 20 -4.31 -15.18 -8.29
CA ILE A 20 -5.63 -14.59 -8.04
C ILE A 20 -6.27 -14.17 -9.35
N LEU A 21 -5.54 -13.46 -10.21
CA LEU A 21 -6.03 -12.86 -11.45
C LEU A 21 -5.00 -13.00 -12.58
N ASP A 22 -5.44 -13.49 -13.74
CA ASP A 22 -4.65 -13.43 -14.97
C ASP A 22 -4.78 -12.03 -15.61
N ALA A 23 -3.75 -11.19 -15.42
CA ALA A 23 -3.74 -9.78 -15.81
C ALA A 23 -2.41 -9.39 -16.48
N ASP A 24 -2.43 -8.27 -17.21
CA ASP A 24 -1.23 -7.56 -17.64
C ASP A 24 -0.63 -6.81 -16.43
N TYR A 25 0.28 -7.48 -15.71
CA TYR A 25 1.00 -6.90 -14.58
C TYR A 25 2.16 -6.02 -15.03
N ARG A 26 2.06 -4.74 -14.71
CA ARG A 26 3.07 -3.70 -14.96
C ARG A 26 3.77 -3.32 -13.67
N ASP A 27 5.00 -2.83 -13.79
CA ASP A 27 5.76 -2.25 -12.68
C ASP A 27 4.99 -1.10 -12.00
N PRO A 28 5.41 -0.64 -10.81
CA PRO A 28 4.81 0.53 -10.18
C PRO A 28 4.66 1.71 -11.15
N ALA A 29 3.46 2.27 -11.21
CA ALA A 29 3.14 3.34 -12.15
C ALA A 29 4.06 4.56 -11.96
N LYS A 30 4.50 5.14 -13.06
CA LYS A 30 5.27 6.38 -13.12
C LYS A 30 4.60 7.40 -14.03
N LYS A 31 5.02 8.66 -13.92
CA LYS A 31 4.52 9.76 -14.77
C LYS A 31 4.60 9.36 -16.25
N GLY A 32 3.49 9.54 -16.96
CA GLY A 32 3.32 9.22 -18.37
C GLY A 32 2.60 7.89 -18.63
N ASP A 33 2.63 6.93 -17.69
CA ASP A 33 2.04 5.61 -17.91
C ASP A 33 0.54 5.65 -18.19
N PHE A 34 -0.21 6.49 -17.46
CA PHE A 34 -1.66 6.61 -17.67
C PHE A 34 -1.99 7.52 -18.85
N LEU A 35 -1.11 8.48 -19.20
CA LEU A 35 -1.26 9.24 -20.45
C LEU A 35 -1.17 8.31 -21.66
N MET A 36 -0.20 7.40 -21.69
CA MET A 36 -0.06 6.41 -22.77
C MET A 36 -1.28 5.50 -22.85
N LEU A 37 -1.78 5.00 -21.72
CA LEU A 37 -3.01 4.20 -21.68
C LEU A 37 -4.26 4.95 -22.17
N SER A 38 -4.30 6.26 -21.96
CA SER A 38 -5.42 7.10 -22.40
C SER A 38 -5.46 7.30 -23.91
N GLN A 39 -4.39 7.01 -24.65
CA GLN A 39 -4.35 7.15 -26.11
C GLN A 39 -4.86 5.91 -26.86
N ASP A 40 -5.07 4.81 -26.14
CA ASP A 40 -5.52 3.55 -26.73
C ASP A 40 -7.05 3.51 -27.00
N SER A 41 -7.43 2.55 -27.84
CA SER A 41 -8.77 2.28 -28.42
C SER A 41 -9.98 2.44 -27.50
N ASP A 42 -11.16 2.57 -28.12
CA ASP A 42 -12.48 2.69 -27.47
C ASP A 42 -12.97 1.41 -26.76
N GLU A 43 -12.16 0.37 -26.68
CA GLU A 43 -12.52 -0.88 -26.00
C GLU A 43 -12.65 -0.71 -24.49
N LYS A 44 -13.54 -1.49 -23.85
CA LYS A 44 -13.68 -1.47 -22.39
C LYS A 44 -12.43 -2.05 -21.73
N LYS A 45 -11.83 -1.30 -20.81
CA LYS A 45 -10.62 -1.70 -20.06
C LYS A 45 -10.84 -1.61 -18.56
N TYR A 46 -10.24 -2.55 -17.84
CA TYR A 46 -10.16 -2.53 -16.38
C TYR A 46 -8.72 -2.27 -15.97
N VAL A 47 -8.51 -1.24 -15.16
CA VAL A 47 -7.17 -0.83 -14.71
C VAL A 47 -7.13 -0.84 -13.19
N GLY A 48 -6.24 -1.67 -12.64
CA GLY A 48 -5.90 -1.72 -11.23
C GLY A 48 -4.67 -0.88 -10.94
N PHE A 49 -4.79 0.10 -10.07
CA PHE A 49 -3.68 0.91 -9.58
C PHE A 49 -3.41 0.57 -8.11
N ILE A 50 -2.31 -0.14 -7.86
CA ILE A 50 -1.85 -0.47 -6.50
C ILE A 50 -0.63 0.38 -6.18
N ASP A 51 0.47 0.17 -6.90
CA ASP A 51 1.76 0.80 -6.62
C ASP A 51 2.12 1.85 -7.66
N GLY A 52 2.69 2.95 -7.18
CA GLY A 52 3.39 3.94 -7.98
C GLY A 52 4.78 4.19 -7.43
N VAL A 53 5.70 4.61 -8.30
CA VAL A 53 7.05 4.99 -7.90
C VAL A 53 7.02 6.24 -7.01
N PHE A 54 7.90 6.27 -6.02
CA PHE A 54 8.12 7.42 -5.14
C PHE A 54 9.62 7.56 -4.88
N LEU A 55 10.09 8.79 -4.65
CA LEU A 55 11.52 9.20 -4.52
C LEU A 55 12.41 9.01 -5.75
N HIS A 56 12.43 7.81 -6.33
CA HIS A 56 13.40 7.47 -7.38
C HIS A 56 12.95 7.92 -8.78
N ASP A 57 11.67 8.22 -8.95
CA ASP A 57 11.07 8.76 -10.17
C ASP A 57 9.78 9.52 -9.79
N TYR A 58 9.18 10.20 -10.76
CA TYR A 58 7.97 10.97 -10.55
C TYR A 58 6.75 10.05 -10.53
N PRO A 59 5.96 10.04 -9.44
CA PRO A 59 4.68 9.36 -9.43
C PRO A 59 3.73 9.98 -10.47
N PRO A 60 2.75 9.22 -10.98
CA PRO A 60 1.70 9.78 -11.81
C PRO A 60 0.96 10.89 -11.04
N PRO A 61 0.95 12.14 -11.54
CA PRO A 61 0.24 13.24 -10.89
C PRO A 61 -1.27 13.03 -10.94
N PRO A 62 -2.06 13.64 -10.04
CA PRO A 62 -3.51 13.43 -10.01
C PRO A 62 -4.19 13.75 -11.35
N ILE A 63 -3.72 14.79 -12.05
CA ILE A 63 -4.28 15.22 -13.34
C ILE A 63 -4.12 14.15 -14.44
N GLU A 64 -3.00 13.43 -14.44
CA GLU A 64 -2.77 12.34 -15.40
C GLU A 64 -3.72 11.17 -15.11
N VAL A 65 -3.87 10.81 -13.84
CA VAL A 65 -4.77 9.73 -13.42
C VAL A 65 -6.24 10.12 -13.68
N TYR A 66 -6.59 11.40 -13.52
CA TYR A 66 -7.90 11.96 -13.86
C TYR A 66 -8.25 11.75 -15.35
N HIS A 67 -7.32 12.03 -16.27
CA HIS A 67 -7.57 11.85 -17.70
C HIS A 67 -7.94 10.42 -18.07
N LEU A 68 -7.41 9.43 -17.34
CA LEU A 68 -7.82 8.04 -17.50
C LEU A 68 -9.17 7.75 -16.84
N ALA A 69 -9.36 8.19 -15.60
CA ALA A 69 -10.58 7.96 -14.82
C ALA A 69 -11.85 8.55 -15.47
N ALA A 70 -11.70 9.66 -16.20
CA ALA A 70 -12.80 10.33 -16.88
C ALA A 70 -13.26 9.61 -18.17
N ARG A 71 -12.52 8.61 -18.66
CA ARG A 71 -12.89 7.88 -19.89
C ARG A 71 -14.00 6.88 -19.60
N LYS A 72 -15.10 6.96 -20.36
CA LYS A 72 -16.28 6.09 -20.18
C LYS A 72 -15.99 4.60 -20.41
N ASN A 73 -14.97 4.28 -21.20
CA ASN A 73 -14.58 2.90 -21.48
C ASN A 73 -13.56 2.35 -20.48
N ILE A 74 -13.11 3.11 -19.48
CA ILE A 74 -12.11 2.67 -18.51
C ILE A 74 -12.72 2.64 -17.11
N GLU A 75 -12.67 1.46 -16.48
CA GLU A 75 -12.89 1.34 -15.04
C GLU A 75 -11.53 1.35 -14.34
N LEU A 76 -11.20 2.49 -13.70
CA LEU A 76 -9.96 2.65 -12.94
C LEU A 76 -10.23 2.43 -11.45
N ILE A 77 -9.58 1.42 -10.87
CA ILE A 77 -9.71 1.04 -9.47
C ILE A 77 -8.38 1.31 -8.76
N GLY A 78 -8.39 2.04 -7.64
CA GLY A 78 -7.23 2.25 -6.79
C GLY A 78 -7.34 1.53 -5.44
N ALA A 79 -6.23 0.97 -4.98
CA ALA A 79 -6.12 0.40 -3.64
C ALA A 79 -4.70 0.52 -3.07
N SER A 80 -4.58 0.29 -1.76
CA SER A 80 -3.31 0.20 -1.05
C SER A 80 -2.40 1.43 -1.12
N SER A 81 -1.37 1.43 -1.96
CA SER A 81 -0.25 2.37 -1.92
C SER A 81 -0.64 3.73 -2.52
N LEU A 82 0.10 4.26 -3.50
CA LEU A 82 -0.28 5.46 -4.22
C LEU A 82 -1.67 5.35 -4.89
N GLY A 83 -2.08 4.14 -5.28
CA GLY A 83 -3.41 3.88 -5.83
C GLY A 83 -4.55 4.28 -4.90
N ALA A 84 -4.42 4.06 -3.58
CA ALA A 84 -5.43 4.49 -2.62
C ALA A 84 -5.51 6.02 -2.52
N LEU A 85 -4.36 6.70 -2.50
CA LEU A 85 -4.30 8.17 -2.45
C LEU A 85 -5.00 8.78 -3.67
N ARG A 86 -4.68 8.29 -4.88
CA ARG A 86 -5.31 8.75 -6.11
C ARG A 86 -6.80 8.45 -6.14
N ALA A 87 -7.22 7.30 -5.61
CA ALA A 87 -8.64 7.01 -5.49
C ALA A 87 -9.38 8.00 -4.58
N VAL A 88 -8.79 8.43 -3.45
CA VAL A 88 -9.41 9.46 -2.59
C VAL A 88 -9.57 10.78 -3.33
N GLU A 89 -8.54 11.20 -4.07
CA GLU A 89 -8.56 12.45 -4.83
C GLU A 89 -9.55 12.43 -6.00
N LEU A 90 -9.74 11.26 -6.63
CA LEU A 90 -10.41 11.12 -7.93
C LEU A 90 -11.73 10.34 -7.88
N GLU A 91 -12.21 9.94 -6.70
CA GLU A 91 -13.49 9.22 -6.57
C GLU A 91 -14.65 9.97 -7.21
N LYS A 92 -14.72 11.29 -6.97
CA LYS A 92 -15.74 12.18 -7.56
C LYS A 92 -15.64 12.34 -9.08
N PHE A 93 -14.58 11.82 -9.70
CA PHE A 93 -14.31 11.87 -11.13
C PHE A 93 -14.34 10.50 -11.81
N GLY A 94 -14.86 9.47 -11.14
CA GLY A 94 -15.07 8.14 -11.73
C GLY A 94 -14.05 7.08 -11.34
N MET A 95 -13.00 7.42 -10.59
CA MET A 95 -12.07 6.43 -10.04
C MET A 95 -12.72 5.67 -8.87
N LYS A 96 -12.56 4.36 -8.80
CA LYS A 96 -13.10 3.56 -7.69
C LYS A 96 -12.04 3.26 -6.64
N GLY A 97 -12.27 3.63 -5.39
CA GLY A 97 -11.39 3.26 -4.28
C GLY A 97 -11.82 1.97 -3.57
N ILE A 98 -10.88 1.06 -3.32
CA ILE A 98 -11.12 -0.19 -2.60
C ILE A 98 -10.06 -0.41 -1.52
N GLY A 99 -10.46 -1.02 -0.41
CA GLY A 99 -9.55 -1.43 0.66
C GLY A 99 -9.66 -0.59 1.91
N LYS A 100 -9.00 -1.04 2.99
CA LYS A 100 -8.99 -0.35 4.28
C LYS A 100 -8.16 0.92 4.22
N ILE A 101 -7.03 0.93 3.50
CA ILE A 101 -6.14 2.09 3.39
C ILE A 101 -6.86 3.24 2.69
N PHE A 102 -7.55 2.99 1.58
CA PHE A 102 -8.42 3.97 0.92
C PHE A 102 -9.44 4.57 1.91
N GLN A 103 -10.14 3.72 2.66
CA GLN A 103 -11.13 4.18 3.65
C GLN A 103 -10.51 4.98 4.80
N LEU A 104 -9.30 4.65 5.22
CA LEU A 104 -8.60 5.39 6.28
C LEU A 104 -8.19 6.79 5.81
N PHE A 105 -7.69 6.92 4.57
CA PHE A 105 -7.41 8.24 3.98
C PHE A 105 -8.68 9.04 3.72
N LYS A 106 -9.70 8.41 3.10
CA LYS A 106 -10.98 9.07 2.78
C LYS A 106 -11.65 9.67 4.02
N ASN A 107 -11.58 8.97 5.15
CA ASN A 107 -12.16 9.41 6.41
C ASN A 107 -11.22 10.28 7.26
N GLY A 108 -10.04 10.64 6.75
CA GLY A 108 -9.07 11.49 7.45
C GLY A 108 -8.42 10.84 8.69
N VAL A 109 -8.55 9.51 8.86
CA VAL A 109 -7.93 8.77 9.97
C VAL A 109 -6.40 8.75 9.84
N ILE A 110 -5.92 8.72 8.60
CA ILE A 110 -4.51 8.90 8.22
C ILE A 110 -4.45 9.90 7.07
N ASN A 111 -3.37 10.67 6.97
CA ASN A 111 -3.24 11.75 5.99
C ASN A 111 -1.80 12.06 5.56
N ALA A 112 -0.83 11.26 5.99
CA ALA A 112 0.59 11.51 5.69
C ALA A 112 1.10 10.51 4.64
N ASP A 113 1.97 10.98 3.74
CA ASP A 113 2.48 10.19 2.62
C ASP A 113 3.26 8.95 3.07
N ASP A 114 4.01 9.06 4.17
CA ASP A 114 4.80 7.99 4.76
C ASP A 114 3.96 6.88 5.41
N GLU A 115 2.63 7.04 5.45
CA GLU A 115 1.70 5.96 5.78
C GLU A 115 1.75 4.84 4.74
N VAL A 116 2.00 5.17 3.48
CA VAL A 116 2.09 4.20 2.38
C VAL A 116 3.44 4.15 1.68
N ALA A 117 4.29 5.18 1.85
CA ALA A 117 5.60 5.25 1.22
C ALA A 117 6.57 4.20 1.79
N VAL A 118 7.35 3.59 0.88
CA VAL A 118 8.39 2.60 1.15
C VAL A 118 9.55 2.81 0.18
N THR A 119 10.74 2.35 0.55
CA THR A 119 11.85 2.15 -0.39
C THR A 119 11.93 0.69 -0.82
N PHE A 120 12.40 0.43 -2.04
CA PHE A 120 12.55 -0.91 -2.57
C PHE A 120 13.63 -0.96 -3.65
N VAL A 121 14.18 -2.15 -3.89
CA VAL A 121 15.16 -2.39 -4.95
C VAL A 121 14.45 -2.41 -6.30
N ARG A 122 14.84 -1.52 -7.21
CA ARG A 122 14.29 -1.47 -8.57
C ARG A 122 14.54 -2.77 -9.33
N GLY A 123 13.58 -3.16 -10.17
CA GLY A 123 13.64 -4.38 -10.97
C GLY A 123 13.22 -5.64 -10.21
N SER A 124 13.64 -5.80 -8.94
CA SER A 124 13.22 -6.94 -8.11
C SER A 124 12.04 -6.64 -7.19
N ASN A 125 11.68 -5.37 -7.01
CA ASN A 125 10.60 -4.90 -6.13
C ASN A 125 10.72 -5.41 -4.68
N ILE A 126 11.95 -5.66 -4.22
CA ILE A 126 12.24 -6.11 -2.85
C ILE A 126 12.19 -4.91 -1.91
N LEU A 127 11.26 -4.92 -0.95
CA LEU A 127 11.12 -3.90 0.09
C LEU A 127 12.42 -3.70 0.87
N GLN A 128 12.74 -2.44 1.15
CA GLN A 128 13.87 -2.01 1.99
C GLN A 128 13.41 -1.26 3.24
N SER A 129 12.13 -0.88 3.30
CA SER A 129 11.55 -0.25 4.48
C SER A 129 10.08 -0.60 4.68
N GLU A 130 9.56 -0.31 5.86
CA GLU A 130 8.17 -0.52 6.25
C GLU A 130 7.32 0.73 6.04
N ALA A 131 6.15 0.54 5.46
CA ALA A 131 5.11 1.56 5.47
C ALA A 131 4.60 1.78 6.90
N MET A 132 4.34 3.03 7.29
CA MET A 132 3.85 3.30 8.65
C MET A 132 2.50 2.61 8.90
N ILE A 133 1.66 2.45 7.87
CA ILE A 133 0.37 1.77 8.01
C ILE A 133 0.52 0.28 8.37
N ASP A 134 1.54 -0.40 7.84
CA ASP A 134 1.79 -1.82 8.14
C ASP A 134 2.36 -1.98 9.55
N ILE A 135 3.21 -1.05 10.01
CA ILE A 135 3.64 -1.04 11.42
C ILE A 135 2.45 -0.83 12.36
N ARG A 136 1.59 0.16 12.09
CA ARG A 136 0.37 0.38 12.89
C ARG A 136 -0.51 -0.86 12.91
N PHE A 137 -0.64 -1.52 11.76
CA PHE A 137 -1.44 -2.73 11.63
C PHE A 137 -0.86 -3.88 12.46
N ASN A 138 0.44 -4.15 12.37
CA ASN A 138 1.07 -5.21 13.16
C ASN A 138 1.07 -4.94 14.66
N LEU A 139 1.29 -3.68 15.07
CA LEU A 139 1.15 -3.25 16.47
C LEU A 139 -0.30 -3.44 16.98
N PHE A 140 -1.30 -3.16 16.13
CA PHE A 140 -2.70 -3.44 16.46
C PHE A 140 -2.98 -4.93 16.61
N LEU A 141 -2.45 -5.78 15.72
CA LEU A 141 -2.60 -7.23 15.82
C LEU A 141 -1.95 -7.79 17.10
N ALA A 142 -0.75 -7.33 17.44
CA ALA A 142 -0.05 -7.71 18.67
C ALA A 142 -0.84 -7.30 19.92
N TYR A 143 -1.35 -6.06 19.96
CA TYR A 143 -2.22 -5.58 21.04
C TYR A 143 -3.49 -6.44 21.17
N LYS A 144 -4.14 -6.77 20.06
CA LYS A 144 -5.35 -7.61 20.06
C LYS A 144 -5.10 -9.03 20.57
N LYS A 145 -3.86 -9.53 20.45
CA LYS A 145 -3.43 -10.83 20.99
C LYS A 145 -2.88 -10.74 22.42
N GLY A 146 -2.88 -9.57 23.06
CA GLY A 146 -2.38 -9.37 24.42
C GLY A 146 -0.85 -9.45 24.54
N ILE A 147 -0.12 -9.33 23.42
CA ILE A 147 1.35 -9.41 23.39
C ILE A 147 1.98 -8.12 23.91
N ILE A 148 1.31 -7.00 23.63
CA ILE A 148 1.68 -5.67 24.10
C ILE A 148 0.43 -4.95 24.62
N THR A 149 0.65 -4.01 25.52
CA THR A 149 -0.37 -3.11 26.04
C THR A 149 -0.73 -2.02 25.02
N ASN A 150 -1.81 -1.30 25.29
CA ASN A 150 -2.23 -0.17 24.46
C ASN A 150 -1.22 0.98 24.52
N GLU A 151 -0.57 1.14 25.67
CA GLU A 151 0.46 2.12 25.99
C GLU A 151 1.71 1.84 25.16
N THR A 152 2.21 0.59 25.19
CA THR A 152 3.33 0.13 24.36
C THR A 152 3.03 0.30 22.88
N LYS A 153 1.83 -0.07 22.42
CA LYS A 153 1.39 0.13 21.03
C LYS A 153 1.49 1.60 20.61
N LYS A 154 0.98 2.54 21.43
CA LYS A 154 1.03 3.97 21.17
C LYS A 154 2.47 4.50 21.18
N GLY A 155 3.29 4.04 22.14
CA GLY A 155 4.70 4.38 22.24
C GLY A 155 5.49 3.96 21.00
N CYS A 156 5.37 2.69 20.59
CA CYS A 156 5.99 2.17 19.38
C CYS A 156 5.53 2.95 18.15
N ALA A 157 4.23 3.20 17.98
CA ALA A 157 3.74 3.96 16.83
C ALA A 157 4.33 5.38 16.78
N LYS A 158 4.52 6.04 17.93
CA LYS A 158 5.16 7.36 18.00
C LYS A 158 6.64 7.29 17.58
N ILE A 159 7.37 6.27 18.02
CA ILE A 159 8.77 6.07 17.65
C ILE A 159 8.90 5.73 16.16
N ALA A 160 8.10 4.80 15.65
CA ALA A 160 8.07 4.45 14.22
C ALA A 160 7.83 5.67 13.32
N LYS A 161 6.94 6.57 13.75
CA LYS A 161 6.65 7.82 13.03
C LYS A 161 7.82 8.80 13.01
N SER A 162 8.68 8.76 14.03
CA SER A 162 9.89 9.61 14.09
C SER A 162 11.05 9.08 13.24
N ILE A 163 11.01 7.82 12.82
CA ILE A 163 12.00 7.24 11.92
C ILE A 163 11.66 7.69 10.48
N TYR A 164 12.64 8.31 9.81
CA TYR A 164 12.52 8.66 8.40
C TYR A 164 12.22 7.41 7.57
N PHE A 165 11.15 7.44 6.77
CA PHE A 165 10.55 6.24 6.19
C PHE A 165 11.50 5.34 5.35
N PRO A 166 12.54 5.84 4.66
CA PRO A 166 13.49 4.98 3.95
C PRO A 166 14.31 4.06 4.85
N PHE A 167 14.42 4.39 6.13
CA PHE A 167 15.17 3.61 7.13
C PHE A 167 14.25 2.85 8.10
N ARG A 168 12.92 2.95 7.92
CA ARG A 168 11.97 2.40 8.88
C ARG A 168 11.94 0.87 8.78
N ASN A 169 12.33 0.21 9.86
CA ASN A 169 12.26 -1.24 10.02
C ASN A 169 11.89 -1.60 11.48
N TYR A 170 11.52 -2.87 11.71
CA TYR A 170 11.09 -3.32 13.04
C TYR A 170 12.23 -3.37 14.07
N ASP A 171 13.45 -3.68 13.65
CA ASP A 171 14.58 -3.77 14.57
C ASP A 171 14.94 -2.41 15.17
N ASP A 172 15.08 -1.38 14.33
CA ASP A 172 15.33 -0.01 14.77
C ASP A 172 14.17 0.54 15.59
N LEU A 173 12.92 0.25 15.20
CA LEU A 173 11.74 0.60 15.97
C LEU A 173 11.83 0.03 17.40
N ILE A 174 12.09 -1.27 17.54
CA ILE A 174 12.15 -1.94 18.84
C ILE A 174 13.32 -1.39 19.66
N ASN A 175 14.50 -1.28 19.07
CA ASN A 175 15.71 -0.81 19.76
C ASN A 175 15.55 0.63 20.26
N LEU A 176 15.05 1.55 19.43
CA LEU A 176 14.83 2.95 19.82
C LEU A 176 13.72 3.08 20.85
N THR A 177 12.68 2.24 20.77
CA THR A 177 11.61 2.24 21.78
C THR A 177 12.12 1.76 23.12
N GLN A 178 12.94 0.70 23.15
CA GLN A 178 13.58 0.17 24.35
C GLN A 178 14.45 1.21 25.05
N GLN A 179 15.27 1.95 24.29
CA GLN A 179 16.13 3.01 24.84
C GLN A 179 15.32 4.12 25.50
N LYS A 180 14.19 4.50 24.90
CA LYS A 180 13.34 5.57 25.41
C LYS A 180 12.44 5.15 26.56
N PHE A 181 12.01 3.89 26.58
CA PHE A 181 11.12 3.32 27.57
C PHE A 181 11.69 1.99 28.10
N PRO A 182 12.70 2.01 28.97
CA PRO A 182 13.32 0.79 29.45
C PRO A 182 12.37 -0.16 30.19
N SER A 183 11.31 0.38 30.81
CA SER A 183 10.33 -0.37 31.60
C SER A 183 9.45 -1.33 30.81
N ILE A 184 9.37 -1.19 29.48
CA ILE A 184 8.53 -2.05 28.62
C ILE A 184 9.33 -3.14 27.89
N HIS A 185 10.48 -3.52 28.44
CA HIS A 185 11.40 -4.48 27.82
C HIS A 185 10.76 -5.81 27.44
N ASP A 186 10.07 -6.44 28.38
CA ASP A 186 9.47 -7.75 28.16
C ASP A 186 8.41 -7.71 27.06
N GLU A 187 7.62 -6.63 26.98
CA GLU A 187 6.64 -6.42 25.92
C GLU A 187 7.30 -6.25 24.55
N LEU A 188 8.42 -5.53 24.49
CA LEU A 188 9.18 -5.32 23.24
C LEU A 188 9.84 -6.61 22.75
N GLU A 189 10.38 -7.44 23.64
CA GLU A 189 10.93 -8.74 23.27
C GLU A 189 9.84 -9.75 22.89
N ASN A 190 8.67 -9.69 23.54
CA ASN A 190 7.49 -10.43 23.11
C ASN A 190 7.05 -10.00 21.70
N PHE A 191 7.00 -8.70 21.43
CA PHE A 191 6.68 -8.18 20.11
C PHE A 191 7.72 -8.56 19.05
N ARG A 192 9.02 -8.52 19.39
CA ARG A 192 10.13 -8.97 18.52
C ARG A 192 9.93 -10.43 18.10
N ARG A 193 9.69 -11.34 19.06
CA ARG A 193 9.42 -12.76 18.77
C ARG A 193 8.14 -12.96 17.96
N TYR A 194 7.10 -12.16 18.24
CA TYR A 194 5.85 -12.23 17.53
C TYR A 194 5.99 -11.86 16.05
N ILE A 195 6.62 -10.71 15.75
CA ILE A 195 6.66 -10.16 14.40
C ILE A 195 7.48 -11.04 13.45
N LEU A 196 8.53 -11.72 13.94
CA LEU A 196 9.34 -12.65 13.15
C LEU A 196 8.51 -13.78 12.50
N LYS A 197 7.39 -14.18 13.11
CA LYS A 197 6.54 -15.28 12.63
C LYS A 197 5.16 -14.84 12.16
N ASN A 198 4.71 -13.64 12.57
CA ASN A 198 3.32 -13.19 12.40
C ASN A 198 3.22 -11.86 11.66
N ARG A 199 4.26 -11.42 10.96
CA ARG A 199 4.23 -10.21 10.15
C ARG A 199 3.14 -10.32 9.08
N ASP A 200 2.31 -9.29 9.00
CA ASP A 200 1.19 -9.21 8.07
C ASP A 200 1.16 -7.82 7.43
N SER A 201 0.64 -7.70 6.21
CA SER A 201 0.63 -6.44 5.48
C SER A 201 -0.81 -6.05 5.13
N LEU A 202 -1.24 -4.91 5.66
CA LEU A 202 -2.51 -4.31 5.26
C LEU A 202 -2.45 -3.87 3.80
N LYS A 203 -1.28 -3.40 3.35
CA LYS A 203 -1.04 -3.07 1.94
C LYS A 203 -1.29 -4.28 1.04
N ALA A 204 -0.73 -5.45 1.37
CA ALA A 204 -0.93 -6.68 0.60
C ALA A 204 -2.39 -7.15 0.62
N ARG A 205 -3.06 -7.06 1.78
CA ARG A 205 -4.49 -7.43 1.91
C ARG A 205 -5.38 -6.57 1.02
N ASP A 206 -5.13 -5.26 0.95
CA ASP A 206 -5.86 -4.34 0.09
C ASP A 206 -5.59 -4.60 -1.40
N ALA A 207 -4.34 -4.91 -1.76
CA ALA A 207 -3.98 -5.33 -3.12
C ALA A 207 -4.74 -6.60 -3.53
N VAL A 208 -4.77 -7.63 -2.68
CA VAL A 208 -5.54 -8.86 -2.93
C VAL A 208 -7.03 -8.56 -3.09
N LYS A 209 -7.58 -7.63 -2.31
CA LYS A 209 -8.99 -7.22 -2.43
C LYS A 209 -9.29 -6.58 -3.79
N LEU A 210 -8.38 -5.73 -4.29
CA LEU A 210 -8.50 -5.15 -5.64
C LEU A 210 -8.43 -6.23 -6.72
N LEU A 211 -7.48 -7.17 -6.62
CA LEU A 211 -7.35 -8.26 -7.61
C LEU A 211 -8.61 -9.14 -7.67
N LYS A 212 -9.18 -9.48 -6.52
CA LYS A 212 -10.43 -10.23 -6.44
C LYS A 212 -11.60 -9.46 -7.05
N TYR A 213 -11.68 -8.15 -6.80
CA TYR A 213 -12.70 -7.31 -7.41
C TYR A 213 -12.56 -7.29 -8.95
N LEU A 214 -11.35 -7.08 -9.45
CA LEU A 214 -11.07 -7.08 -10.89
C LEU A 214 -11.47 -8.41 -11.53
N LYS A 215 -11.18 -9.54 -10.88
CA LYS A 215 -11.61 -10.86 -11.34
C LYS A 215 -13.13 -10.92 -11.54
N THR A 216 -13.90 -10.50 -10.54
CA THR A 216 -15.38 -10.53 -10.61
C THR A 216 -15.97 -9.66 -11.73
N VAL A 217 -15.32 -8.54 -12.08
CA VAL A 217 -15.88 -7.61 -13.08
C VAL A 217 -15.34 -7.80 -14.50
N SER A 218 -14.25 -8.55 -14.66
CA SER A 218 -13.60 -8.79 -15.95
C SER A 218 -13.82 -10.18 -16.52
N GLU A 219 -14.35 -11.12 -15.72
CA GLU A 219 -14.94 -12.39 -16.15
C GLU A 219 -16.40 -12.18 -16.57
#